data_AF-A0A2W2FGC8-F1
#
_entry.id   AF-A0A2W2FGC8-F1
#
_cell.length_a   1.000
_cell.length_b   1.000
_cell.length_c   1.000
_cell.angle_alpha   90.00
_cell.angle_beta   90.00
_cell.angle_gamma   90.00
#
_symmetry.space_group_name_H-M   'P 1'
#
loop_
_entity.id
_entity.type
_entity.pdbx_description
1 polymer ?
#
loop_
_entity_poly.entity_id
_entity_poly.type
_entity_poly.pdbx_seq_one_letter_code
_entity_poly.pdbx_strand_id
1 'polypeptide(L)'
;MPLSADAELEQSTVVANNRMNRERRLRGYDHELGLDILGLLRAATARPVRWLDLCCGAAYALGEAAGLLGDEAEIVGVDLVDFFACPPDPPRLSLVTASVSTWRPDAPFDLITCVHGLHYVGDKLRLLTRAAGWLADDGLFAANFDVRGVRLRDGSPAGRRLTSALRSQGLEYDTRTRRIRCEGRRTLDLPYRYLGADDQAGPDYTGQPAVDSYYTLA
;
A
#
# COMPACT_ATOMS: atom_id res chain seq x y z
N MET A 1 -2.32 -23.73 11.98
CA MET A 1 -2.94 -23.50 10.66
C MET A 1 -1.83 -23.54 9.63
N PRO A 2 -2.00 -24.17 8.44
CA PRO A 2 -1.00 -24.05 7.38
C PRO A 2 -0.96 -22.60 6.91
N LEU A 3 0.25 -22.06 6.73
CA LEU A 3 0.46 -20.73 6.17
C LEU A 3 0.63 -20.87 4.66
N SER A 4 -0.02 -20.00 3.90
CA SER A 4 0.11 -19.94 2.44
C SER A 4 1.27 -19.03 2.04
N ALA A 5 1.93 -19.39 0.93
CA ALA A 5 2.87 -18.49 0.25
C ALA A 5 2.09 -17.45 -0.58
N ASP A 6 2.73 -16.33 -0.92
CA ASP A 6 2.06 -15.21 -1.61
C ASP A 6 1.37 -15.64 -2.92
N ALA A 7 1.97 -16.51 -3.71
CA ALA A 7 1.38 -16.98 -4.98
C ALA A 7 0.09 -17.79 -4.78
N GLU A 8 -0.03 -18.55 -3.69
CA GLU A 8 -1.25 -19.27 -3.33
C GLU A 8 -2.29 -18.31 -2.75
N LEU A 9 -1.83 -17.43 -1.85
CA LEU A 9 -2.64 -16.42 -1.21
C LEU A 9 -3.33 -15.50 -2.23
N GLU A 10 -2.62 -15.12 -3.30
CA GLU A 10 -3.13 -14.28 -4.39
C GLU A 10 -4.27 -14.93 -5.20
N GLN A 11 -4.49 -16.24 -5.07
CA GLN A 11 -5.63 -16.95 -5.68
C GLN A 11 -6.84 -17.04 -4.74
N SER A 12 -6.69 -16.62 -3.48
CA SER A 12 -7.78 -16.65 -2.50
C SER A 12 -8.84 -15.60 -2.80
N THR A 13 -10.11 -15.94 -2.57
CA THR A 13 -11.22 -14.97 -2.64
C THR A 13 -11.11 -13.84 -1.61
N VAL A 14 -10.30 -14.01 -0.55
CA VAL A 14 -10.00 -12.97 0.44
C VAL A 14 -9.00 -11.95 -0.09
N VAL A 15 -8.14 -12.32 -1.04
CA VAL A 15 -7.10 -11.43 -1.59
C VAL A 15 -7.44 -10.94 -2.99
N ALA A 16 -7.88 -11.83 -3.89
CA ALA A 16 -8.35 -11.48 -5.22
C ALA A 16 -9.78 -10.92 -5.19
N ASN A 17 -9.95 -9.75 -4.58
CA ASN A 17 -11.23 -9.03 -4.55
C ASN A 17 -11.03 -7.51 -4.57
N ASN A 18 -12.14 -6.77 -4.59
CA ASN A 18 -12.18 -5.31 -4.56
C ASN A 18 -12.96 -4.72 -3.38
N ARG A 19 -13.14 -5.47 -2.28
CA ARG A 19 -14.13 -5.13 -1.23
C ARG A 19 -13.80 -3.87 -0.44
N MET A 20 -12.52 -3.61 -0.15
CA MET A 20 -12.10 -2.45 0.66
C MET A 20 -11.75 -1.20 -0.15
N ASN A 21 -11.55 -1.32 -1.46
CA ASN A 21 -11.33 -0.19 -2.35
C ASN A 21 -12.52 0.11 -3.29
N ARG A 22 -13.75 -0.25 -2.85
CA ARG A 22 -15.02 -0.11 -3.59
C ARG A 22 -15.30 1.33 -4.00
N GLU A 23 -14.95 1.65 -5.24
CA GLU A 23 -15.34 2.91 -5.89
C GLU A 23 -14.79 4.17 -5.24
N ARG A 24 -13.73 4.06 -4.43
CA ARG A 24 -13.24 5.19 -3.65
C ARG A 24 -12.69 6.27 -4.57
N ARG A 25 -13.24 7.47 -4.38
CA ARG A 25 -12.92 8.71 -5.12
C ARG A 25 -11.76 9.43 -4.46
N LEU A 26 -11.19 10.43 -5.13
CA LEU A 26 -9.99 11.13 -4.66
C LEU A 26 -10.13 11.74 -3.26
N ARG A 27 -11.27 12.39 -2.97
CA ARG A 27 -11.58 12.89 -1.62
C ARG A 27 -11.60 11.79 -0.55
N GLY A 28 -11.99 10.57 -0.93
CA GLY A 28 -11.97 9.43 -0.03
C GLY A 28 -10.53 9.04 0.33
N TYR A 29 -9.62 9.07 -0.63
CA TYR A 29 -8.20 8.84 -0.39
C TYR A 29 -7.60 9.89 0.54
N ASP A 30 -7.89 11.18 0.30
CA ASP A 30 -7.48 12.28 1.18
C ASP A 30 -7.90 12.03 2.64
N HIS A 31 -9.16 11.62 2.83
CA HIS A 31 -9.69 11.29 4.15
C HIS A 31 -8.99 10.07 4.76
N GLU A 32 -8.83 8.96 4.03
CA GLU A 32 -8.23 7.72 4.53
C GLU A 32 -6.78 7.89 4.93
N LEU A 33 -6.03 8.72 4.20
CA LEU A 33 -4.60 8.97 4.44
C LEU A 33 -4.34 10.21 5.28
N GLY A 34 -5.32 11.10 5.43
CA GLY A 34 -5.16 12.40 6.08
C GLY A 34 -4.15 13.29 5.34
N LEU A 35 -4.27 13.35 4.02
CA LEU A 35 -3.40 14.10 3.09
C LEU A 35 -4.26 14.97 2.18
N ASP A 36 -3.66 16.01 1.61
CA ASP A 36 -4.17 16.71 0.42
C ASP A 36 -3.36 16.22 -0.78
N ILE A 37 -3.83 15.17 -1.44
CA ILE A 37 -3.06 14.52 -2.51
C ILE A 37 -2.81 15.49 -3.68
N LEU A 38 -3.82 16.25 -4.10
CA LEU A 38 -3.64 17.22 -5.19
C LEU A 38 -2.71 18.36 -4.79
N GLY A 39 -2.80 18.85 -3.56
CA GLY A 39 -1.88 19.87 -3.05
C GLY A 39 -0.43 19.40 -3.06
N LEU A 40 -0.18 18.16 -2.61
CA LEU A 40 1.15 17.54 -2.64
C LEU A 40 1.69 17.42 -4.06
N LEU A 41 0.85 16.93 -4.99
CA LEU A 41 1.25 16.71 -6.38
C LEU A 41 1.51 18.03 -7.14
N ARG A 42 0.77 19.10 -6.85
CA ARG A 42 0.99 20.43 -7.47
C ARG A 42 2.17 21.20 -6.91
N ALA A 43 2.63 20.89 -5.71
CA ALA A 43 3.70 21.63 -5.05
C ALA A 43 5.10 21.39 -5.65
N ALA A 44 5.30 20.29 -6.37
CA ALA A 44 6.57 19.95 -7.01
C ALA A 44 6.65 20.57 -8.42
N THR A 45 7.53 21.56 -8.59
CA THR A 45 7.43 22.54 -9.69
C THR A 45 8.49 22.42 -10.79
N ALA A 46 9.27 21.33 -10.85
CA ALA A 46 10.37 21.20 -11.82
C ALA A 46 10.17 20.10 -12.88
N ARG A 47 9.29 19.13 -12.63
CA ARG A 47 9.01 17.99 -13.49
C ARG A 47 7.62 17.45 -13.17
N PRO A 48 6.99 16.68 -14.07
CA PRO A 48 5.79 15.94 -13.71
C PRO A 48 6.04 15.10 -12.46
N VAL A 49 5.15 15.24 -11.48
CA VAL A 49 5.20 14.42 -10.27
C VAL A 49 4.78 13.00 -10.58
N ARG A 50 5.40 12.03 -9.92
CA ARG A 50 5.08 10.63 -10.10
C ARG A 50 4.32 10.13 -8.88
N TRP A 51 3.10 9.67 -9.10
CA TRP A 51 2.27 9.02 -8.08
C TRP A 51 2.11 7.53 -8.40
N LEU A 52 2.47 6.66 -7.47
CA LEU A 52 2.16 5.24 -7.47
C LEU A 52 1.08 4.92 -6.44
N ASP A 53 0.01 4.23 -6.84
CA ASP A 53 -0.96 3.64 -5.91
C ASP A 53 -0.90 2.12 -5.97
N LEU A 54 -0.60 1.50 -4.82
CA LEU A 54 -0.52 0.06 -4.63
C LEU A 54 -1.86 -0.47 -4.13
N CYS A 55 -2.39 -1.49 -4.82
CA CYS A 55 -3.75 -2.02 -4.63
C CYS A 55 -4.82 -0.97 -4.98
N CYS A 56 -4.71 -0.40 -6.19
CA CYS A 56 -5.51 0.75 -6.61
C CYS A 56 -7.00 0.44 -6.91
N GLY A 57 -7.40 -0.82 -6.86
CA GLY A 57 -8.76 -1.28 -7.08
C GLY A 57 -9.32 -0.79 -8.42
N ALA A 58 -10.49 -0.15 -8.38
CA ALA A 58 -11.14 0.37 -9.59
C ALA A 58 -10.50 1.66 -10.16
N ALA A 59 -9.49 2.21 -9.48
CA ALA A 59 -8.71 3.38 -9.91
C ALA A 59 -9.50 4.69 -10.12
N TYR A 60 -10.69 4.86 -9.51
CA TYR A 60 -11.46 6.11 -9.64
C TYR A 60 -10.71 7.33 -9.14
N ALA A 61 -10.07 7.25 -7.96
CA ALA A 61 -9.27 8.35 -7.41
C ALA A 61 -8.13 8.77 -8.35
N LEU A 62 -7.47 7.79 -8.98
CA LEU A 62 -6.38 8.02 -9.92
C LEU A 62 -6.88 8.68 -11.21
N GLY A 63 -8.00 8.20 -11.76
CA GLY A 63 -8.63 8.81 -12.93
C GLY A 63 -9.06 10.26 -12.69
N GLU A 64 -9.62 10.55 -11.51
CA GLU A 64 -9.98 11.92 -11.11
C GLU A 64 -8.76 12.82 -11.00
N ALA A 65 -7.70 12.37 -10.33
CA ALA A 65 -6.47 13.13 -10.21
C ALA A 65 -5.81 13.35 -11.57
N ALA A 66 -5.78 12.33 -12.44
CA ALA A 66 -5.24 12.45 -13.79
C ALA A 66 -5.99 13.52 -14.60
N GLY A 67 -7.33 13.56 -14.50
CA GLY A 67 -8.13 14.61 -15.15
C GLY A 67 -7.89 16.01 -14.60
N LEU A 68 -7.54 16.14 -13.31
CA LEU A 68 -7.31 17.43 -12.63
C LEU A 68 -5.88 17.96 -12.73
N LEU A 69 -4.90 17.07 -12.93
CA LEU A 69 -3.47 17.38 -13.02
C LEU A 69 -2.99 17.42 -14.47
N GLY A 70 -3.63 16.67 -15.38
CA GLY A 70 -3.23 16.61 -16.78
C GLY A 70 -1.76 16.19 -16.92
N ASP A 71 -0.97 17.01 -17.62
CA ASP A 71 0.45 16.72 -17.87
C ASP A 71 1.38 16.97 -16.67
N GLU A 72 0.86 17.53 -15.57
CA GLU A 72 1.63 17.81 -14.36
C GLU A 72 1.96 16.55 -13.56
N ALA A 73 1.31 15.41 -13.84
CA ALA A 73 1.52 14.17 -13.09
C ALA A 73 1.57 12.93 -13.99
N GLU A 74 2.46 12.00 -13.65
CA GLU A 74 2.48 10.62 -14.10
C GLU A 74 1.92 9.74 -12.97
N ILE A 75 0.83 9.03 -13.24
CA ILE A 75 0.11 8.24 -12.25
C ILE A 75 0.16 6.77 -12.66
N VAL A 76 0.59 5.92 -11.74
CA VAL A 76 0.64 4.47 -11.92
C VAL A 76 -0.22 3.80 -10.86
N GLY A 77 -1.24 3.06 -11.28
CA GLY A 77 -2.03 2.20 -10.41
C GLY A 77 -1.61 0.75 -10.62
N VAL A 78 -1.33 0.03 -9.53
CA VAL A 78 -1.04 -1.41 -9.57
C VAL A 78 -2.09 -2.13 -8.75
N ASP A 79 -2.74 -3.12 -9.33
CA ASP A 79 -3.65 -4.01 -8.61
C ASP A 79 -3.47 -5.46 -9.06
N LEU A 80 -3.84 -6.41 -8.20
CA LEU A 80 -3.76 -7.84 -8.51
C LEU A 80 -4.82 -8.23 -9.55
N VAL A 81 -5.96 -7.55 -9.54
CA VAL A 81 -7.13 -7.83 -10.39
C VAL A 81 -7.45 -6.63 -11.26
N ASP A 82 -7.90 -6.88 -12.49
CA ASP A 82 -8.14 -5.88 -13.54
C ASP A 82 -9.53 -5.21 -13.45
N PHE A 83 -10.00 -4.91 -12.24
CA PHE A 83 -11.32 -4.28 -12.02
C PHE A 83 -11.34 -2.76 -12.28
N PHE A 84 -10.45 -2.26 -13.13
CA PHE A 84 -10.33 -0.84 -13.44
C PHE A 84 -11.62 -0.28 -14.07
N ALA A 85 -12.09 0.86 -13.58
CA ALA A 85 -13.36 1.44 -14.01
C ALA A 85 -13.34 2.98 -14.15
N CYS A 86 -12.16 3.60 -14.14
CA CYS A 86 -12.05 5.02 -14.46
C CYS A 86 -12.35 5.28 -15.97
N PRO A 87 -12.91 6.45 -16.33
CA PRO A 87 -13.12 6.83 -17.74
C PRO A 87 -11.82 6.77 -18.57
N PRO A 88 -11.90 6.59 -19.90
CA PRO A 88 -10.76 6.15 -20.70
C PRO A 88 -9.59 7.16 -20.78
N ASP A 89 -8.38 6.59 -20.67
CA ASP A 89 -7.05 7.06 -21.07
C ASP A 89 -6.72 8.55 -20.89
N PRO A 90 -6.62 9.05 -19.64
CA PRO A 90 -5.76 10.20 -19.40
C PRO A 90 -4.33 9.84 -19.86
N PRO A 91 -3.63 10.70 -20.65
CA PRO A 91 -2.37 10.36 -21.32
C PRO A 91 -1.20 9.99 -20.37
N ARG A 92 -1.38 10.16 -19.05
CA ARG A 92 -0.38 9.89 -18.03
C ARG A 92 -0.89 9.01 -16.89
N LEU A 93 -1.97 8.26 -17.11
CA LEU A 93 -2.43 7.23 -16.20
C LEU A 93 -2.09 5.84 -16.77
N SER A 94 -1.26 5.09 -16.05
CA SER A 94 -0.95 3.69 -16.37
C SER A 94 -1.56 2.78 -15.31
N LEU A 95 -2.37 1.81 -15.74
CA LEU A 95 -2.99 0.81 -14.85
C LEU A 95 -2.41 -0.56 -15.16
N VAL A 96 -1.88 -1.22 -14.14
CA VAL A 96 -1.10 -2.44 -14.26
C VAL A 96 -1.72 -3.55 -13.41
N THR A 97 -2.13 -4.63 -14.07
CA THR A 97 -2.56 -5.85 -13.39
C THR A 97 -1.34 -6.69 -13.04
N ALA A 98 -0.90 -6.64 -11.79
CA ALA A 98 0.26 -7.38 -11.29
C ALA A 98 0.22 -7.57 -9.78
N SER A 99 0.89 -8.63 -9.31
CA SER A 99 1.18 -8.79 -7.89
C SER A 99 2.15 -7.70 -7.40
N VAL A 100 1.72 -6.91 -6.40
CA VAL A 100 2.60 -5.96 -5.71
C VAL A 100 3.77 -6.65 -5.00
N SER A 101 3.67 -7.94 -4.72
CA SER A 101 4.73 -8.79 -4.12
C SER A 101 5.92 -8.99 -5.06
N THR A 102 5.71 -8.84 -6.38
CA THR A 102 6.76 -9.03 -7.40
C THR A 102 7.00 -7.79 -8.26
N TRP A 103 5.97 -6.98 -8.54
CA TRP A 103 6.05 -5.77 -9.36
C TRP A 103 7.09 -4.76 -8.86
N ARG A 104 7.85 -4.15 -9.77
CA ARG A 104 8.85 -3.13 -9.46
C ARG A 104 8.74 -1.98 -10.44
N PRO A 105 8.96 -0.74 -9.98
CA PRO A 105 9.08 0.37 -10.89
C PRO A 105 10.46 0.45 -11.53
N ASP A 106 10.51 1.16 -12.65
CA ASP A 106 11.72 1.53 -13.38
C ASP A 106 12.39 2.80 -12.84
N ALA A 107 11.61 3.67 -12.20
CA ALA A 107 12.07 4.93 -11.62
C ALA A 107 11.35 5.26 -10.30
N PRO A 108 11.90 6.17 -9.48
CA PRO A 108 11.33 6.54 -8.18
C PRO A 108 10.04 7.38 -8.25
N PHE A 109 9.26 7.41 -7.17
CA PHE A 109 8.01 8.17 -7.07
C PHE A 109 8.04 9.27 -6.01
N ASP A 110 7.35 10.37 -6.28
CA ASP A 110 7.17 11.49 -5.35
C ASP A 110 6.08 11.18 -4.31
N LEU A 111 5.08 10.41 -4.72
CA LEU A 111 4.02 9.93 -3.84
C LEU A 111 3.81 8.44 -4.07
N ILE A 112 3.78 7.66 -2.99
CA ILE A 112 3.35 6.27 -3.00
C ILE A 112 2.20 6.13 -2.01
N THR A 113 1.06 5.63 -2.46
CA THR A 113 -0.09 5.35 -1.61
C THR A 113 -0.44 3.87 -1.59
N CYS A 114 -1.06 3.42 -0.49
CA CYS A 114 -1.70 2.11 -0.40
C CYS A 114 -2.90 2.21 0.55
N VAL A 115 -4.06 2.53 -0.01
CA VAL A 115 -5.31 2.67 0.76
C VAL A 115 -5.91 1.29 0.98
N HIS A 116 -5.86 0.83 2.23
CA HIS A 116 -6.29 -0.51 2.67
C HIS A 116 -5.69 -1.74 1.95
N GLY A 117 -4.81 -1.58 0.96
CA GLY A 117 -4.23 -2.71 0.23
C GLY A 117 -3.44 -3.68 1.11
N LEU A 118 -2.75 -3.17 2.14
CA LEU A 118 -1.95 -3.99 3.04
C LEU A 118 -2.75 -5.07 3.79
N HIS A 119 -4.08 -4.96 3.87
CA HIS A 119 -4.94 -5.99 4.48
C HIS A 119 -4.98 -7.29 3.67
N TYR A 120 -4.69 -7.23 2.38
CA TYR A 120 -4.72 -8.36 1.45
C TYR A 120 -3.32 -8.87 1.08
N VAL A 121 -2.28 -8.14 1.44
CA VAL A 121 -0.89 -8.51 1.11
C VAL A 121 -0.38 -9.55 2.10
N GLY A 122 0.26 -10.60 1.58
CA GLY A 122 0.96 -11.61 2.38
C GLY A 122 2.15 -11.00 3.12
N ASP A 123 3.26 -10.71 2.44
CA ASP A 123 4.42 -10.07 3.09
C ASP A 123 4.29 -8.53 3.21
N LYS A 124 3.47 -8.09 4.17
CA LYS A 124 3.21 -6.66 4.47
C LYS A 124 4.50 -5.87 4.73
N LEU A 125 5.41 -6.41 5.56
CA LEU A 125 6.65 -5.71 5.95
C LEU A 125 7.62 -5.55 4.79
N ARG A 126 7.68 -6.53 3.89
CA ARG A 126 8.47 -6.40 2.66
C ARG A 126 7.86 -5.37 1.72
N LEU A 127 6.53 -5.30 1.59
CA LEU A 127 5.93 -4.25 0.75
C LEU A 127 6.21 -2.85 1.30
N LEU A 128 6.11 -2.65 2.62
CA LEU A 128 6.49 -1.38 3.28
C LEU A 128 7.95 -1.01 2.97
N THR A 129 8.86 -1.97 3.09
CA THR A 129 10.29 -1.77 2.83
C THR A 129 10.55 -1.41 1.36
N ARG A 130 9.85 -2.05 0.43
CA ARG A 130 9.97 -1.77 -1.01
C ARG A 130 9.41 -0.40 -1.35
N ALA A 131 8.23 -0.06 -0.85
CA ALA A 131 7.61 1.25 -1.06
C ALA A 131 8.54 2.38 -0.58
N ALA A 132 9.10 2.28 0.63
CA ALA A 132 10.07 3.25 1.13
C ALA A 132 11.33 3.37 0.25
N GLY A 133 11.79 2.25 -0.34
CA GLY A 133 12.95 2.23 -1.25
C GLY A 133 12.65 2.79 -2.66
N TRP A 134 11.38 2.87 -3.05
CA TRP A 134 10.95 3.40 -4.35
C TRP A 134 10.67 4.90 -4.33
N LEU A 135 10.78 5.56 -3.19
CA LEU A 135 10.56 7.00 -3.11
C LEU A 135 11.67 7.79 -3.83
N ALA A 136 11.32 8.95 -4.35
CA ALA A 136 12.26 10.04 -4.59
C ALA A 136 12.91 10.48 -3.27
N ASP A 137 13.98 11.27 -3.34
CA ASP A 137 14.74 11.66 -2.15
C ASP A 137 13.89 12.46 -1.14
N ASP A 138 12.91 13.22 -1.64
CA ASP A 138 11.91 14.00 -0.89
C ASP A 138 10.49 13.44 -1.01
N GLY A 139 10.34 12.20 -1.52
CA GLY A 139 9.03 11.59 -1.73
C GLY A 139 8.32 11.19 -0.44
N LEU A 140 7.00 10.98 -0.53
CA LEU A 140 6.15 10.53 0.57
C LEU A 140 5.54 9.17 0.27
N PHE A 141 5.65 8.23 1.21
CA PHE A 141 4.82 7.03 1.25
C PHE A 141 3.77 7.16 2.36
N ALA A 142 2.51 6.83 2.05
CA ALA A 142 1.42 6.80 3.02
C ALA A 142 0.45 5.63 2.79
N ALA A 143 0.11 4.91 3.86
CA ALA A 143 -0.79 3.76 3.77
C ALA A 143 -1.63 3.56 5.03
N ASN A 144 -2.74 2.84 4.88
CA ASN A 144 -3.41 2.22 6.03
C ASN A 144 -2.66 0.93 6.40
N PHE A 145 -2.35 0.76 7.68
CA PHE A 145 -1.60 -0.39 8.18
C PHE A 145 -2.11 -0.83 9.55
N ASP A 146 -2.76 -1.99 9.61
CA ASP A 146 -3.16 -2.61 10.86
C ASP A 146 -2.08 -3.58 11.38
N VAL A 147 -1.36 -3.15 12.41
CA VAL A 147 -0.33 -3.95 13.08
C VAL A 147 -0.87 -5.20 13.76
N ARG A 148 -2.20 -5.30 13.98
CA ARG A 148 -2.83 -6.51 14.51
C ARG A 148 -2.75 -7.68 13.52
N GLY A 149 -2.74 -7.38 12.23
CA GLY A 149 -2.56 -8.36 11.16
C GLY A 149 -1.12 -8.83 10.98
N VAL A 150 -0.20 -8.50 11.90
CA VAL A 150 1.18 -8.95 11.91
C VAL A 150 1.43 -9.83 13.12
N ARG A 151 1.65 -11.12 12.86
CA ARG A 151 1.78 -12.18 13.85
C ARG A 151 3.21 -12.71 13.94
N LEU A 152 3.59 -13.15 15.13
CA LEU A 152 4.79 -13.95 15.33
C LEU A 152 4.47 -15.43 15.05
N ARG A 153 5.51 -16.27 14.94
CA ARG A 153 5.38 -17.71 14.69
C ARG A 153 4.40 -18.42 15.62
N ASP A 154 4.30 -17.99 16.87
CA ASP A 154 3.40 -18.56 17.88
C ASP A 154 1.96 -18.02 17.80
N GLY A 155 1.66 -17.16 16.82
CA GLY A 155 0.35 -16.51 16.63
C GLY A 155 0.14 -15.26 17.49
N SER A 156 1.08 -14.93 18.39
CA SER A 156 0.99 -13.69 19.16
C SER A 156 1.17 -12.46 18.26
N PRO A 157 0.49 -11.33 18.53
CA PRO A 157 0.70 -10.10 17.76
C PRO A 157 2.12 -9.56 17.94
N ALA A 158 2.77 -9.11 16.86
CA ALA A 158 4.08 -8.44 16.95
C ALA A 158 3.98 -7.09 17.70
N GLY A 159 2.83 -6.43 17.62
CA GLY A 159 2.40 -5.36 18.51
C GLY A 159 3.39 -4.20 18.67
N ARG A 160 3.70 -3.83 19.92
CA ARG A 160 4.58 -2.69 20.24
C ARG A 160 6.01 -2.88 19.73
N ARG A 161 6.51 -4.12 19.67
CA ARG A 161 7.85 -4.39 19.17
C ARG A 161 7.96 -4.03 17.68
N LEU A 162 6.94 -4.34 16.90
CA LEU A 162 6.87 -3.96 15.49
C LEU A 162 6.84 -2.45 15.32
N THR A 163 5.94 -1.75 16.02
CA THR A 163 5.85 -0.29 15.88
C THR A 163 7.10 0.44 16.33
N SER A 164 7.81 -0.09 17.34
CA SER A 164 9.12 0.44 17.76
C SER A 164 10.19 0.22 16.70
N ALA A 165 10.22 -0.96 16.06
CA ALA A 165 11.16 -1.25 14.97
C ALA A 165 10.90 -0.32 13.76
N LEU A 166 9.64 -0.15 13.34
CA LEU A 166 9.28 0.76 12.25
C LEU A 166 9.73 2.21 12.54
N ARG A 167 9.47 2.70 13.76
CA ARG A 167 9.89 4.05 14.18
C ARG A 167 11.40 4.22 14.23
N SER A 168 12.14 3.19 14.68
CA SER A 168 13.60 3.22 14.68
C SER A 168 14.21 3.30 13.28
N GLN A 169 13.46 2.89 12.25
CA GLN A 169 13.84 2.98 10.84
C GLN A 169 13.32 4.26 10.16
N GLY A 170 12.75 5.19 10.93
CA GLY A 170 12.26 6.48 10.42
C GLY A 170 10.86 6.48 9.85
N LEU A 171 10.04 5.45 10.14
CA LEU A 171 8.63 5.44 9.75
C LEU A 171 7.76 5.99 10.89
N GLU A 172 6.77 6.78 10.52
CA GLU A 172 5.75 7.25 11.44
C GLU A 172 4.59 6.26 11.46
N TYR A 173 4.06 5.97 12.65
CA TYR A 173 2.88 5.14 12.80
C TYR A 173 1.91 5.74 13.82
N ASP A 174 0.71 6.09 13.34
CA ASP A 174 -0.41 6.54 14.16
C ASP A 174 -1.32 5.34 14.46
N THR A 175 -1.37 4.93 15.73
CA THR A 175 -2.18 3.80 16.20
C THR A 175 -3.69 4.06 16.17
N ARG A 176 -4.10 5.33 16.29
CA ARG A 176 -5.52 5.73 16.34
C ARG A 176 -6.12 5.70 14.95
N THR A 177 -5.41 6.23 13.96
CA THR A 177 -5.86 6.24 12.56
C THR A 177 -5.35 5.04 11.75
N ARG A 178 -4.45 4.24 12.32
CA ARG A 178 -3.78 3.08 11.69
C ARG A 178 -3.10 3.48 10.39
N ARG A 179 -2.39 4.60 10.43
CA ARG A 179 -1.67 5.15 9.28
C ARG A 179 -0.18 4.97 9.49
N ILE A 180 0.49 4.56 8.43
CA ILE A 180 1.95 4.53 8.37
C ILE A 180 2.44 5.51 7.31
N ARG A 181 3.53 6.22 7.60
CA ARG A 181 4.15 7.18 6.68
C ARG A 181 5.67 7.02 6.66
N CYS A 182 6.26 7.33 5.51
CA CYS A 182 7.70 7.44 5.31
C CYS A 182 8.00 8.66 4.45
N GLU A 183 8.84 9.55 4.94
CA GLU A 183 9.37 10.69 4.19
C GLU A 183 10.79 10.39 3.71
N GLY A 184 11.01 10.67 2.43
CA GLY A 184 12.22 10.42 1.69
C GLY A 184 12.51 8.94 1.43
N ARG A 185 13.37 8.67 0.46
CA ARG A 185 13.84 7.31 0.16
C ARG A 185 14.54 6.70 1.37
N ARG A 186 14.16 5.47 1.72
CA ARG A 186 14.79 4.71 2.81
C ARG A 186 15.00 3.24 2.46
N THR A 187 16.10 2.70 2.94
CA THR A 187 16.30 1.26 3.06
C THR A 187 15.99 0.87 4.49
N LEU A 188 14.98 0.02 4.68
CA LEU A 188 14.57 -0.43 6.01
C LEU A 188 15.20 -1.79 6.30
N ASP A 189 15.83 -1.92 7.46
CA ASP A 189 16.30 -3.20 7.98
C ASP A 189 15.41 -3.62 9.16
N LEU A 190 14.36 -4.36 8.85
CA LEU A 190 13.40 -4.85 9.83
C LEU A 190 13.81 -6.27 10.26
N PRO A 191 13.92 -6.56 11.57
CA PRO A 191 14.39 -7.85 12.08
C PRO A 191 13.27 -8.91 12.06
N TYR A 192 12.59 -9.05 10.92
CA TYR A 192 11.46 -9.95 10.72
C TYR A 192 11.64 -10.72 9.42
N ARG A 193 11.52 -12.05 9.51
CA ARG A 193 11.52 -12.95 8.38
C ARG A 193 10.12 -13.53 8.19
N TYR A 194 9.55 -13.31 7.01
CA TYR A 194 8.22 -13.78 6.65
C TYR A 194 8.16 -15.31 6.59
N LEU A 195 7.06 -15.88 7.10
CA LEU A 195 6.79 -17.30 7.18
C LEU A 195 5.61 -17.74 6.31
N GLY A 196 4.85 -16.79 5.75
CA GLY A 196 3.59 -17.03 5.06
C GLY A 196 2.44 -16.29 5.75
N ALA A 197 1.24 -16.47 5.19
CA ALA A 197 0.04 -15.74 5.56
C ALA A 197 -1.15 -16.67 5.80
N ASP A 198 -2.12 -16.19 6.56
CA ASP A 198 -3.38 -16.85 6.85
C ASP A 198 -4.54 -15.98 6.38
N ASP A 199 -5.26 -16.44 5.35
CA ASP A 199 -6.44 -15.76 4.80
C ASP A 199 -7.75 -16.11 5.52
N GLN A 200 -7.69 -16.98 6.54
CA GLN A 200 -8.81 -17.33 7.41
C GLN A 200 -8.76 -16.58 8.75
N ALA A 201 -7.91 -15.56 8.87
CA ALA A 201 -7.73 -14.76 10.07
C ALA A 201 -9.01 -14.03 10.54
N GLY A 202 -9.99 -13.89 9.65
CA GLY A 202 -11.26 -13.22 9.91
C GLY A 202 -11.21 -11.74 9.55
N PRO A 203 -12.15 -10.94 10.10
CA PRO A 203 -12.29 -9.55 9.69
C PRO A 203 -11.22 -8.64 10.30
N ASP A 204 -10.79 -7.65 9.54
CA ASP A 204 -9.99 -6.54 10.03
C ASP A 204 -10.84 -5.46 10.72
N TYR A 205 -10.26 -4.28 10.92
CA TYR A 205 -10.94 -3.17 11.57
C TYR A 205 -12.00 -2.46 10.74
N THR A 206 -12.04 -2.72 9.44
CA THR A 206 -13.11 -2.28 8.55
C THR A 206 -14.27 -3.28 8.53
N GLY A 207 -14.09 -4.44 9.18
CA GLY A 207 -15.06 -5.53 9.21
C GLY A 207 -15.00 -6.43 7.98
N GLN A 208 -13.99 -6.27 7.11
CA GLN A 208 -13.80 -7.09 5.91
C GLN A 208 -12.80 -8.22 6.17
N PRO A 209 -12.97 -9.41 5.55
CA PRO A 209 -11.97 -10.47 5.60
C PRO A 209 -10.59 -9.96 5.19
N ALA A 210 -9.57 -10.33 5.94
CA ALA A 210 -8.19 -9.89 5.72
C ALA A 210 -7.20 -11.01 6.02
N VAL A 211 -5.93 -10.74 5.74
CA VAL A 211 -4.82 -11.68 5.91
C VAL A 211 -4.01 -11.32 7.15
N ASP A 212 -3.76 -12.32 8.01
CA ASP A 212 -2.72 -12.23 9.03
C ASP A 212 -1.38 -12.71 8.45
N SER A 213 -0.35 -11.86 8.54
CA SER A 213 1.01 -12.13 8.05
C SER A 213 1.89 -12.62 9.19
N TYR A 214 2.54 -13.78 9.02
CA TYR A 214 3.33 -14.42 10.07
C TYR A 214 4.83 -14.23 9.86
N TYR A 215 5.53 -13.94 10.95
CA TYR A 215 6.96 -13.65 10.95
C TYR A 215 7.70 -14.38 12.08
N THR A 216 8.99 -14.63 11.87
CA THR A 216 9.95 -14.89 12.96
C THR A 216 10.87 -13.69 13.10
N LEU A 217 11.45 -13.52 14.28
CA LEU A 217 12.55 -12.59 14.46
C LEU A 217 13.79 -13.14 13.74
N ALA A 218 14.47 -12.27 13.00
CA ALA A 218 15.75 -12.54 12.39
C ALA A 218 16.88 -12.40 13.42
#